data_AF-A0A6A4W4A1-F1
#
_entry.id   AF-A0A6A4W4A1-F1
#
_cell.length_a   1.000
_cell.length_b   1.000
_cell.length_c   1.000
_cell.angle_alpha   90.00
_cell.angle_beta   90.00
_cell.angle_gamma   90.00
#
_symmetry.space_group_name_H-M   'P 1'
#
loop_
_entity.id
_entity.type
_entity.pdbx_description
1 polymer ?
#
loop_
_entity_poly.entity_id
_entity_poly.type
_entity_poly.pdbx_seq_one_letter_code
_entity_poly.pdbx_strand_id
1 'polypeptide(L)'
;MMPADPAAAEAEWSEPPSAADRQCSGSCRRLPPPCLSCRFNSSCVYGANVTVRCRPAEGVSCTGRNDSFDRTMVCAYCYQTPVWQHSCSMCDASVVHKTPGRKFYRANCTVDENVLCMGNRTFYKRLVCKWTKGDRWSTALTLSIILGGFGVDRFYLGHWQEAIGKFFSFGGLGVWTLIDVVLIAIGYLSPADGSLYIT
;
A
#
# COMPACT_ATOMS: atom_id res chain seq x y z
N MET A 1 1.63 39.49 -26.14
CA MET A 1 2.10 39.59 -24.74
C MET A 1 1.38 38.54 -23.90
N MET A 2 2.12 37.59 -23.34
CA MET A 2 1.73 36.87 -22.11
C MET A 2 1.86 37.85 -20.92
N PRO A 3 1.24 37.57 -19.76
CA PRO A 3 1.71 36.53 -18.83
C PRO A 3 0.59 35.49 -18.58
N ALA A 4 0.77 34.17 -18.47
CA ALA A 4 1.78 33.32 -17.82
C ALA A 4 1.89 33.55 -16.31
N ASP A 5 0.95 32.99 -15.55
CA ASP A 5 1.11 32.73 -14.12
C ASP A 5 1.97 31.47 -13.92
N PRO A 6 3.11 31.57 -13.20
CA PRO A 6 3.89 30.42 -12.77
C PRO A 6 3.54 30.10 -11.32
N ALA A 7 2.69 29.10 -11.13
CA ALA A 7 2.60 28.39 -9.84
C ALA A 7 2.42 26.90 -10.12
N ALA A 8 3.33 26.34 -10.92
CA ALA A 8 3.56 24.91 -10.94
C ALA A 8 4.14 24.56 -9.56
N ALA A 9 3.30 23.97 -8.71
CA ALA A 9 3.72 23.38 -7.45
C ALA A 9 4.90 22.43 -7.71
N GLU A 10 6.06 22.83 -7.21
CA GLU A 10 7.25 22.02 -7.19
C GLU A 10 6.91 20.73 -6.43
N ALA A 11 7.00 19.59 -7.12
CA ALA A 11 6.97 18.30 -6.47
C ALA A 11 8.25 18.21 -5.64
N GLU A 12 8.12 18.56 -4.37
CA GLU A 12 9.15 18.36 -3.35
C GLU A 12 9.52 16.89 -3.34
N TRP A 13 10.70 16.58 -3.90
CA TRP A 13 11.33 15.28 -3.73
C TRP A 13 11.74 15.21 -2.27
N SER A 14 10.86 14.68 -1.43
CA SER A 14 11.22 14.30 -0.06
C SER A 14 12.31 13.24 -0.17
N GLU A 15 13.53 13.62 0.20
CA GLU A 15 14.60 12.67 0.46
C GLU A 15 14.06 11.58 1.38
N PRO A 16 14.34 10.29 1.11
CA PRO A 16 13.89 9.23 1.98
C PRO A 16 14.37 9.52 3.41
N PRO A 17 13.50 9.38 4.44
CA PRO A 17 13.86 9.75 5.80
C PRO A 17 15.15 9.03 6.19
N SER A 18 16.18 9.84 6.44
CA SER A 18 17.49 9.37 6.83
C SER A 18 17.37 8.59 8.14
N ALA A 19 18.33 7.69 8.40
CA ALA A 19 18.35 6.91 9.63
C ALA A 19 18.39 7.77 10.92
N ALA A 20 18.61 9.09 10.80
CA ALA A 20 18.63 10.06 11.90
C ALA A 20 17.25 10.50 12.40
N ASP A 21 16.17 10.35 11.61
CA ASP A 21 14.80 10.72 12.01
C ASP A 21 14.07 9.63 12.80
N ARG A 22 14.68 8.45 12.94
CA ARG A 22 14.13 7.34 13.73
C ARG A 22 14.71 7.41 15.13
N GLN A 23 13.86 7.33 16.15
CA GLN A 23 14.28 7.33 17.56
C GLN A 23 15.15 6.09 17.87
N CYS A 24 16.43 6.17 17.54
CA CYS A 24 17.43 5.16 17.85
C CYS A 24 17.82 5.28 19.32
N SER A 25 17.00 4.73 20.23
CA SER A 25 17.24 4.79 21.68
C SER A 25 17.21 3.41 22.31
N GLY A 26 18.08 3.20 23.30
CA GLY A 26 18.18 1.93 24.02
C GLY A 26 19.62 1.41 24.11
N SER A 27 19.75 0.12 24.41
CA SER A 27 21.07 -0.51 24.59
C SER A 27 21.76 -0.77 23.25
N CYS A 28 23.05 -0.43 23.13
CA CYS A 28 23.84 -0.55 21.89
C CYS A 28 23.69 -1.91 21.19
N ARG A 29 23.57 -3.00 21.95
CA ARG A 29 23.40 -4.37 21.41
C ARG A 29 21.99 -4.68 20.90
N ARG A 30 20.96 -3.98 21.39
CA ARG A 30 19.54 -4.18 21.04
C ARG A 30 19.01 -3.15 20.06
N LEU A 31 19.85 -2.26 19.55
CA LEU A 31 19.45 -1.28 18.54
C LEU A 31 18.87 -1.98 17.30
N PRO A 32 17.87 -1.35 16.67
CA PRO A 32 17.26 -1.89 15.47
C PRO A 32 18.22 -1.74 14.27
N PRO A 33 18.24 -2.70 13.32
CA PRO A 33 18.98 -2.65 12.06
C PRO A 33 19.13 -1.29 11.35
N PRO A 34 18.12 -0.41 11.21
CA PRO A 34 18.31 0.91 10.60
C PRO A 34 19.34 1.80 11.31
N CYS A 35 19.56 1.59 12.61
CA CYS A 35 20.51 2.33 13.43
C CYS A 35 21.89 1.66 13.52
N LEU A 36 22.11 0.57 12.77
CA LEU A 36 23.33 -0.23 12.80
C LEU A 36 24.05 -0.19 11.46
N SER A 37 25.38 -0.05 11.53
CA SER A 37 26.29 -0.25 10.41
C SER A 37 26.92 -1.64 10.55
N CYS A 38 26.58 -2.57 9.66
CA CYS A 38 27.09 -3.95 9.70
C CYS A 38 28.01 -4.25 8.51
N ARG A 39 29.01 -5.11 8.75
CA ARG A 39 29.88 -5.65 7.72
C ARG A 39 29.25 -6.92 7.15
N PHE A 40 28.74 -6.82 5.92
CA PHE A 40 28.12 -7.94 5.21
C PHE A 40 29.11 -8.63 4.28
N ASN A 41 28.93 -9.93 4.06
CA ASN A 41 29.67 -10.72 3.08
C ASN A 41 28.68 -11.19 2.00
N SER A 42 28.91 -10.78 0.75
CA SER A 42 28.05 -11.13 -0.39
C SER A 42 28.25 -12.55 -0.94
N SER A 43 29.26 -13.28 -0.45
CA SER A 43 29.56 -14.66 -0.88
C SER A 43 28.80 -15.73 -0.09
N CYS A 44 27.90 -15.36 0.82
CA CYS A 44 27.09 -16.32 1.56
C CYS A 44 26.01 -16.98 0.68
N VAL A 45 25.59 -18.20 1.07
CA VAL A 45 24.51 -18.92 0.38
C VAL A 45 23.18 -18.28 0.74
N TYR A 46 22.37 -17.95 -0.28
CA TYR A 46 21.04 -17.37 -0.09
C TYR A 46 20.18 -18.22 0.86
N GLY A 47 19.58 -17.59 1.86
CA GLY A 47 18.74 -18.28 2.85
C GLY A 47 19.49 -18.89 4.05
N ALA A 48 20.82 -18.93 4.02
CA ALA A 48 21.60 -19.43 5.15
C ALA A 48 21.62 -18.43 6.33
N ASN A 49 21.60 -18.94 7.56
CA ASN A 49 21.80 -18.11 8.75
C ASN A 49 23.29 -17.81 8.93
N VAL A 50 23.65 -16.52 8.89
CA VAL A 50 25.02 -16.04 9.02
C VAL A 50 25.15 -15.01 10.13
N THR A 51 26.29 -15.02 10.81
CA THR A 51 26.64 -14.03 11.83
C THR A 51 27.43 -12.89 11.19
N VAL A 52 26.95 -11.66 11.34
CA VAL A 52 27.62 -10.46 10.85
C VAL A 52 27.98 -9.53 12.00
N ARG A 53 29.06 -8.79 11.82
CA ARG A 53 29.59 -7.87 12.83
C ARG A 53 29.01 -6.48 12.60
N CYS A 54 28.32 -5.96 13.60
CA CYS A 54 27.59 -4.69 13.56
C CYS A 54 28.13 -3.70 14.59
N ARG A 55 28.02 -2.42 14.28
CA ARG A 55 28.30 -1.30 15.19
C ARG A 55 27.18 -0.26 15.12
N PRO A 56 26.96 0.57 16.17
CA PRO A 56 26.06 1.71 16.08
C PRO A 56 26.44 2.62 14.89
N ALA A 57 25.44 3.15 14.19
CA ALA A 57 25.64 4.11 13.11
C ALA A 57 26.19 5.45 13.66
N GLU A 58 26.87 6.21 12.81
CA GLU A 58 27.42 7.51 13.18
C GLU A 58 26.30 8.47 13.60
N GLY A 59 26.49 9.18 14.71
CA GLY A 59 25.48 10.09 15.26
C GLY A 59 24.41 9.46 16.15
N VAL A 60 24.41 8.13 16.35
CA VAL A 60 23.46 7.46 17.26
C VAL A 60 24.04 7.33 18.67
N SER A 61 23.34 7.90 19.66
CA SER A 61 23.68 7.73 21.09
C SER A 61 22.93 6.53 21.68
N CYS A 62 23.67 5.55 22.21
CA CYS A 62 23.10 4.35 22.82
C CYS A 62 23.72 4.07 24.20
N THR A 63 22.99 3.34 25.06
CA THR A 63 23.43 3.02 26.42
C THR A 63 24.22 1.70 26.42
N GLY A 64 25.53 1.76 26.67
CA GLY A 64 26.39 0.58 26.81
C GLY A 64 27.74 0.74 26.11
N ARG A 65 28.40 -0.39 25.83
CA ARG A 65 29.63 -0.42 25.03
C ARG A 65 29.32 -0.13 23.57
N ASN A 66 29.93 0.90 23.01
CA ASN A 66 29.93 1.26 21.59
C ASN A 66 30.87 0.36 20.75
N ASP A 67 31.09 -0.88 21.20
CA ASP A 67 31.94 -1.83 20.53
C ASP A 67 31.18 -2.56 19.42
N SER A 68 31.91 -3.17 18.49
CA SER A 68 31.31 -4.06 17.51
C SER A 68 30.73 -5.31 18.18
N PHE A 69 29.52 -5.70 17.82
CA PHE A 69 28.85 -6.91 18.32
C PHE A 69 28.29 -7.73 17.18
N ASP A 70 28.08 -9.02 17.42
CA ASP A 70 27.64 -9.95 16.39
C ASP A 70 26.11 -10.07 16.37
N ARG A 71 25.53 -10.08 15.16
CA ARG A 71 24.10 -10.28 14.91
C ARG A 71 23.90 -11.40 13.89
N THR A 72 22.91 -12.26 14.15
CA THR A 72 22.48 -13.29 13.21
C THR A 72 21.48 -12.71 12.22
N MET A 73 21.63 -13.05 10.95
CA MET A 73 20.67 -12.73 9.90
C MET A 73 20.56 -13.86 8.89
N VAL A 74 19.50 -13.84 8.09
CA VAL A 74 19.41 -14.67 6.89
C VAL A 74 20.19 -13.97 5.77
N CYS A 75 21.02 -14.73 5.06
CA CYS A 75 21.73 -14.23 3.88
C CYS A 75 20.74 -13.93 2.75
N ALA A 76 20.23 -12.69 2.70
CA ALA A 76 19.35 -12.19 1.65
C ALA A 76 19.49 -10.67 1.47
N TYR A 77 19.29 -10.20 0.23
CA TYR A 77 19.16 -8.76 -0.01
C TYR A 77 17.79 -8.24 0.47
N CYS A 78 17.71 -6.97 0.83
CA CYS A 78 16.48 -6.35 1.32
C CYS A 78 15.31 -6.49 0.34
N TYR A 79 15.56 -6.40 -0.97
CA TYR A 79 14.54 -6.60 -2.01
C TYR A 79 14.09 -8.07 -2.20
N GLN A 80 14.84 -9.04 -1.66
CA GLN A 80 14.53 -10.47 -1.69
C GLN A 80 13.81 -10.95 -0.42
N THR A 81 13.59 -10.05 0.55
CA THR A 81 12.85 -10.40 1.77
C THR A 81 11.43 -10.89 1.42
N PRO A 82 10.89 -11.84 2.18
CA PRO A 82 9.52 -12.32 1.98
C PRO A 82 8.49 -11.22 2.28
N VAL A 83 7.28 -11.35 1.74
CA VAL A 83 6.21 -10.33 1.79
C VAL A 83 5.75 -9.93 3.19
N TRP A 84 6.03 -10.74 4.20
CA TRP A 84 5.69 -10.46 5.60
C TRP A 84 6.84 -9.78 6.38
N GLN A 85 7.99 -9.54 5.75
CA GLN A 85 9.15 -8.87 6.34
C GLN A 85 9.39 -7.46 5.75
N HIS A 86 8.48 -7.00 4.89
CA HIS A 86 8.51 -5.66 4.35
C HIS A 86 7.09 -5.13 4.15
N SER A 87 6.93 -3.83 4.35
CA SER A 87 5.69 -3.12 4.12
C SER A 87 5.82 -2.24 2.88
N CYS A 88 4.85 -2.32 1.97
CA CYS A 88 4.82 -1.53 0.74
C CYS A 88 3.75 -0.45 0.82
N SER A 89 4.02 0.71 0.23
CA SER A 89 3.05 1.79 0.06
C SER A 89 1.80 1.28 -0.66
N MET A 90 0.62 1.55 -0.10
CA MET A 90 -0.64 1.18 -0.73
C MET A 90 -0.91 2.04 -1.98
N CYS A 91 -1.85 1.59 -2.80
CA CYS A 91 -2.29 2.32 -3.97
C CYS A 91 -3.46 3.23 -3.58
N ASP A 92 -3.39 4.51 -3.94
CA ASP A 92 -4.45 5.50 -3.70
C ASP A 92 -5.19 5.89 -4.99
N ALA A 93 -6.36 6.52 -4.86
CA ALA A 93 -7.11 7.10 -5.99
C ALA A 93 -6.26 8.00 -6.90
N SER A 94 -5.26 8.69 -6.34
CA SER A 94 -4.35 9.55 -7.09
C SER A 94 -3.48 8.76 -8.08
N VAL A 95 -3.05 7.56 -7.71
CA VAL A 95 -2.27 6.66 -8.57
C VAL A 95 -3.15 6.12 -9.69
N VAL A 96 -4.39 5.75 -9.36
CA VAL A 96 -5.39 5.27 -10.32
C VAL A 96 -5.75 6.36 -11.35
N HIS A 97 -5.99 7.59 -10.90
CA HIS A 97 -6.30 8.73 -11.78
C HIS A 97 -5.13 9.11 -12.70
N LYS A 98 -3.89 9.03 -12.21
CA LYS A 98 -2.69 9.32 -13.02
C LYS A 98 -2.40 8.23 -14.05
N THR A 99 -2.81 6.99 -13.80
CA THR A 99 -2.55 5.85 -14.69
C THR A 99 -3.80 5.00 -14.93
N PRO A 100 -4.83 5.56 -15.58
CA PRO A 100 -6.07 4.84 -15.87
C PRO A 100 -5.77 3.60 -16.73
N GLY A 101 -6.29 2.44 -16.32
CA GLY A 101 -6.15 1.18 -17.04
C GLY A 101 -4.89 0.35 -16.69
N ARG A 102 -3.95 0.85 -15.88
CA ARG A 102 -2.84 0.02 -15.38
C ARG A 102 -3.23 -0.75 -14.13
N LYS A 103 -3.30 -2.09 -14.25
CA LYS A 103 -3.50 -2.98 -13.08
C LYS A 103 -2.31 -2.96 -12.11
N PHE A 104 -1.11 -2.62 -12.58
CA PHE A 104 0.13 -2.63 -11.80
C PHE A 104 0.65 -1.23 -11.51
N TYR A 105 1.06 -0.98 -10.27
CA TYR A 105 1.72 0.26 -9.83
C TYR A 105 3.09 -0.04 -9.20
N ARG A 106 3.96 0.98 -9.19
CA ARG A 106 5.30 0.90 -8.58
C ARG A 106 5.20 1.35 -7.13
N ALA A 107 5.12 0.39 -6.21
CA ALA A 107 5.10 0.64 -4.78
C ALA A 107 6.52 0.87 -4.24
N ASN A 108 6.65 1.77 -3.26
CA ASN A 108 7.85 1.90 -2.45
C ASN A 108 7.71 0.98 -1.23
N CYS A 109 8.62 0.03 -1.09
CA CYS A 109 8.61 -0.98 -0.05
C CYS A 109 9.78 -0.76 0.90
N THR A 110 9.50 -0.84 2.19
CA THR A 110 10.48 -0.68 3.27
C THR A 110 10.52 -1.96 4.10
N VAL A 111 11.71 -2.49 4.33
CA VAL A 111 11.93 -3.68 5.19
C VAL A 111 11.70 -3.34 6.66
N ASP A 112 11.07 -4.26 7.40
CA ASP A 112 10.79 -4.13 8.83
C ASP A 112 12.04 -3.84 9.66
N GLU A 113 11.90 -2.97 10.66
CA GLU A 113 13.02 -2.46 11.46
C GLU A 113 13.82 -3.55 12.16
N ASN A 114 13.20 -4.69 12.47
CA ASN A 114 13.84 -5.82 13.16
C ASN A 114 14.58 -6.80 12.23
N VAL A 115 14.43 -6.65 10.92
CA VAL A 115 15.04 -7.56 9.93
C VAL A 115 16.33 -6.95 9.42
N LEU A 116 17.42 -7.70 9.57
CA LEU A 116 18.72 -7.35 9.01
C LEU A 116 18.86 -7.94 7.61
N CYS A 117 19.17 -7.10 6.63
CA CYS A 117 19.25 -7.46 5.21
C CYS A 117 20.36 -6.66 4.52
N MET A 118 20.82 -7.16 3.38
CA MET A 118 21.87 -6.51 2.57
C MET A 118 21.31 -5.49 1.57
N GLY A 119 22.01 -4.36 1.44
CA GLY A 119 21.69 -3.31 0.47
C GLY A 119 20.73 -2.25 0.99
N ASN A 120 20.01 -1.59 0.08
CA ASN A 120 19.07 -0.55 0.44
C ASN A 120 17.77 -1.15 1.01
N ARG A 121 17.34 -0.64 2.17
CA ARG A 121 16.13 -1.08 2.87
C ARG A 121 14.84 -0.59 2.22
N THR A 122 14.93 0.48 1.41
CA THR A 122 13.83 0.99 0.58
C THR A 122 14.04 0.54 -0.86
N PHE A 123 13.04 -0.11 -1.44
CA PHE A 123 13.10 -0.64 -2.79
C PHE A 123 11.75 -0.58 -3.49
N TYR A 124 11.78 -0.60 -4.82
CA TYR A 124 10.55 -0.54 -5.62
C TYR A 124 10.07 -1.92 -6.03
N LYS A 125 8.77 -2.16 -5.92
CA LYS A 125 8.12 -3.40 -6.36
C LYS A 125 6.91 -3.10 -7.24
N ARG A 126 6.67 -3.93 -8.26
CA ARG A 126 5.46 -3.86 -9.08
C ARG A 126 4.37 -4.68 -8.40
N LEU A 127 3.34 -4.00 -7.91
CA LEU A 127 2.20 -4.62 -7.22
C LEU A 127 0.91 -4.33 -7.97
N VAL A 128 -0.08 -5.20 -7.80
CA VAL A 128 -1.43 -4.96 -8.34
C VAL A 128 -2.11 -3.93 -7.44
N CYS A 129 -2.67 -2.88 -8.04
CA CYS A 129 -3.41 -1.86 -7.29
C CYS A 129 -4.76 -2.45 -6.84
N LYS A 130 -4.93 -2.60 -5.54
CA LYS A 130 -6.21 -2.93 -4.88
C LYS A 130 -6.59 -1.74 -4.01
N TRP A 131 -7.36 -0.82 -4.56
CA TRP A 131 -7.80 0.41 -3.90
C TRP A 131 -9.29 0.30 -3.54
N THR A 132 -9.69 0.91 -2.43
CA THR A 132 -11.09 0.99 -1.97
C THR A 132 -11.50 2.45 -1.86
N LYS A 133 -12.63 2.83 -2.46
CA LYS A 133 -13.15 4.20 -2.36
C LYS A 133 -13.83 4.50 -1.02
N GLY A 134 -14.28 3.46 -0.30
CA GLY A 134 -15.15 3.61 0.86
C GLY A 134 -16.46 2.85 0.75
N ASP A 135 -16.78 2.32 -0.43
CA ASP A 135 -18.07 1.69 -0.69
C ASP A 135 -18.18 0.36 0.05
N ARG A 136 -19.20 0.24 0.91
CA ARG A 136 -19.46 -0.98 1.66
C ARG A 136 -20.37 -1.90 0.88
N TRP A 137 -19.98 -3.17 0.78
CA TRP A 137 -20.80 -4.19 0.12
C TRP A 137 -22.18 -4.34 0.78
N SER A 138 -22.21 -4.32 2.12
CA SER A 138 -23.45 -4.41 2.90
C SER A 138 -24.40 -3.23 2.64
N THR A 139 -23.85 -2.01 2.49
CA THR A 139 -24.64 -0.82 2.16
C THR A 139 -25.22 -0.93 0.75
N ALA A 140 -24.41 -1.33 -0.23
CA ALA A 140 -24.89 -1.54 -1.60
C ALA A 140 -26.01 -2.58 -1.67
N LEU A 141 -25.86 -3.70 -0.94
CA LEU A 141 -26.86 -4.76 -0.88
C LEU A 141 -28.15 -4.30 -0.18
N THR A 142 -28.04 -3.58 0.93
CA THR A 142 -29.20 -3.03 1.65
C THR A 142 -29.95 -2.01 0.79
N LEU A 143 -29.23 -1.13 0.10
CA LEU A 143 -29.81 -0.16 -0.82
C LEU A 143 -30.51 -0.85 -2.00
N SER A 144 -29.97 -1.96 -2.50
CA SER A 144 -30.62 -2.72 -3.58
C SER A 144 -31.92 -3.39 -3.13
N ILE A 145 -31.98 -3.89 -1.90
CA ILE A 145 -33.21 -4.51 -1.35
C ILE A 145 -34.30 -3.46 -1.08
N ILE A 146 -33.97 -2.34 -0.43
CA ILE A 146 -34.96 -1.36 0.02
C ILE A 146 -35.31 -0.35 -1.10
N LEU A 147 -34.32 0.05 -1.88
CA LEU A 147 -34.39 1.16 -2.84
C LEU A 147 -33.95 0.77 -4.26
N GLY A 148 -33.74 -0.51 -4.56
CA GLY A 148 -33.32 -0.96 -5.88
C GLY A 148 -34.34 -0.65 -6.98
N GLY A 149 -35.63 -0.57 -6.64
CA GLY A 149 -36.69 -0.22 -7.60
C GLY A 149 -36.54 1.19 -8.16
N PHE A 150 -35.90 2.08 -7.39
CA PHE A 150 -35.58 3.45 -7.79
C PHE A 150 -34.16 3.58 -8.37
N GLY A 151 -33.37 2.49 -8.43
CA GLY A 151 -32.00 2.48 -8.92
C GLY A 151 -30.99 3.19 -8.02
N VAL A 152 -31.29 3.37 -6.73
CA VAL A 152 -30.42 4.07 -5.77
C VAL A 152 -29.11 3.31 -5.53
N ASP A 153 -29.16 1.98 -5.57
CA ASP A 153 -28.00 1.10 -5.52
C ASP A 153 -27.02 1.32 -6.69
N ARG A 154 -27.55 1.54 -7.90
CA ARG A 154 -26.74 1.86 -9.09
C ARG A 154 -26.17 3.27 -9.04
N PHE A 155 -26.96 4.24 -8.53
CA PHE A 155 -26.47 5.59 -8.30
C PHE A 155 -25.33 5.61 -7.26
N TYR A 156 -25.46 4.83 -6.18
CA TYR A 156 -24.43 4.67 -5.15
C TYR A 156 -23.11 4.12 -5.71
N LEU A 157 -23.17 3.15 -6.63
CA LEU A 157 -21.98 2.56 -7.27
C LEU A 157 -21.38 3.43 -8.39
N GLY A 158 -21.97 4.58 -8.71
CA GLY A 158 -21.51 5.48 -9.76
C GLY A 158 -22.07 5.19 -11.16
N HIS A 159 -22.96 4.21 -11.30
CA HIS A 159 -23.62 3.84 -12.56
C HIS A 159 -24.86 4.72 -12.81
N TRP A 160 -24.67 6.04 -12.89
CA TRP A 160 -25.76 7.02 -12.96
C TRP A 160 -26.63 6.90 -14.22
N GLN A 161 -26.05 6.50 -15.35
CA GLN A 161 -26.78 6.33 -16.61
C GLN A 161 -27.77 5.16 -16.54
N GLU A 162 -27.36 4.03 -15.98
CA GLU A 162 -28.22 2.86 -15.77
C GLU A 162 -29.29 3.13 -14.71
N ALA A 163 -28.96 3.91 -13.68
CA ALA A 163 -29.88 4.29 -12.62
C ALA A 163 -31.08 5.09 -13.17
N ILE A 164 -30.82 6.06 -14.04
CA ILE A 164 -31.89 6.88 -14.67
C ILE A 164 -32.78 6.02 -15.55
N GLY A 165 -32.21 5.08 -16.32
CA GLY A 165 -32.98 4.15 -17.14
C GLY A 165 -33.96 3.31 -16.30
N LYS A 166 -33.50 2.82 -15.14
CA LYS A 166 -34.34 2.07 -14.20
C LYS A 166 -35.43 2.93 -13.58
N PHE A 167 -35.09 4.16 -13.20
CA PHE A 167 -36.04 5.12 -12.64
C PHE A 167 -37.21 5.41 -13.59
N PHE A 168 -36.93 5.71 -14.86
CA PHE A 168 -37.99 5.96 -15.85
C PHE A 168 -38.79 4.71 -16.23
N SER A 169 -38.21 3.52 -16.09
CA SER A 169 -38.92 2.24 -16.28
C SER A 169 -39.78 1.84 -15.06
N PHE A 170 -39.90 2.70 -14.04
CA PHE A 170 -40.51 2.40 -12.74
C PHE A 170 -39.96 1.10 -12.11
N GLY A 171 -38.67 0.81 -12.34
CA GLY A 171 -38.02 -0.38 -11.79
C GLY A 171 -38.66 -1.71 -12.19
N GLY A 172 -39.38 -1.76 -13.33
CA GLY A 172 -40.00 -2.95 -13.92
C GLY A 172 -40.55 -3.96 -12.89
N LEU A 173 -41.55 -3.58 -12.10
CA LEU A 173 -42.33 -4.46 -11.21
C LEU A 173 -41.49 -5.34 -10.23
N GLY A 174 -40.24 -4.96 -9.92
CA GLY A 174 -39.36 -5.71 -9.01
C GLY A 174 -38.50 -6.79 -9.68
N VAL A 175 -38.58 -6.98 -11.00
CA VAL A 175 -37.68 -7.91 -11.71
C VAL A 175 -36.25 -7.35 -11.73
N TRP A 176 -36.10 -6.05 -11.96
CA TRP A 176 -34.79 -5.39 -11.95
C TRP A 176 -34.12 -5.44 -10.58
N THR A 177 -34.90 -5.25 -9.51
CA THR A 177 -34.38 -5.32 -8.14
C THR A 177 -33.88 -6.72 -7.80
N LEU A 178 -34.59 -7.76 -8.25
CA LEU A 178 -34.17 -9.14 -8.08
C LEU A 178 -32.84 -9.43 -8.80
N ILE A 179 -32.71 -8.96 -10.05
CA ILE A 179 -31.46 -9.11 -10.82
C ILE A 179 -30.31 -8.37 -10.13
N ASP A 180 -30.54 -7.13 -9.66
CA ASP A 180 -29.51 -6.33 -8.99
C ASP A 180 -29.04 -6.95 -7.68
N VAL A 181 -29.97 -7.44 -6.85
CA VAL A 181 -29.65 -8.14 -5.61
C VAL A 181 -28.77 -9.36 -5.89
N VAL A 182 -29.09 -10.16 -6.92
CA VAL A 182 -28.27 -11.31 -7.30
C VAL A 182 -26.89 -10.86 -7.78
N LEU A 183 -26.79 -9.84 -8.64
CA LEU A 183 -25.52 -9.36 -9.20
C LEU A 183 -24.59 -8.75 -8.13
N ILE A 184 -25.13 -8.04 -7.15
CA ILE A 184 -24.37 -7.49 -6.01
C ILE A 184 -23.99 -8.61 -5.04
N ALA A 185 -24.90 -9.55 -4.77
CA ALA A 185 -24.64 -10.67 -3.86
C ALA A 185 -23.49 -11.56 -4.34
N ILE A 186 -23.42 -11.85 -5.65
CA ILE A 186 -22.33 -12.64 -6.24
C ILE A 186 -21.05 -11.81 -6.47
N GLY A 187 -21.07 -10.50 -6.20
CA GLY A 187 -19.92 -9.60 -6.40
C GLY A 187 -19.56 -9.35 -7.87
N TYR A 188 -20.46 -9.68 -8.81
CA TYR A 188 -20.24 -9.42 -10.24
C TYR A 188 -20.32 -7.91 -10.53
N LEU A 189 -21.22 -7.21 -9.83
CA LEU A 189 -21.29 -5.77 -9.91
C LEU A 189 -20.30 -5.14 -8.93
N SER A 190 -19.42 -4.29 -9.45
CA SER A 190 -18.43 -3.52 -8.68
C SER A 190 -18.63 -2.01 -8.91
N PRO A 191 -18.09 -1.15 -8.03
CA PRO A 191 -18.08 0.30 -8.22
C PRO A 191 -17.53 0.69 -9.60
N ALA A 192 -18.10 1.72 -10.22
CA ALA A 192 -17.72 2.18 -11.57
C ALA A 192 -16.24 2.59 -11.68
N ASP A 193 -15.64 3.00 -10.56
CA ASP A 193 -14.23 3.40 -10.46
C ASP A 193 -13.26 2.20 -10.39
N GLY A 194 -13.77 0.96 -10.41
CA GLY A 194 -12.96 -0.26 -10.30
C GLY A 194 -12.38 -0.49 -8.90
N SER A 195 -12.86 0.23 -7.89
CA SER A 195 -12.43 0.05 -6.50
C SER A 195 -13.07 -1.19 -5.88
N LEU A 196 -12.40 -1.81 -4.91
CA LEU A 196 -12.94 -2.95 -4.17
C LEU A 196 -13.91 -2.47 -3.08
N TYR A 197 -14.88 -3.32 -2.74
CA TYR A 197 -15.73 -3.12 -1.58
C TYR A 197 -14.94 -3.22 -0.27
N ILE A 198 -15.34 -2.42 0.71
CA ILE A 198 -14.93 -2.61 2.10
C ILE A 198 -15.86 -3.65 2.73
N THR A 199 -15.27 -4.73 3.23
CA THR A 199 -15.94 -5.79 3.99
C THR A 199 -16.16 -5.38 5.43
#